data_AF-A0A437D890-F1
#
_entry.id   AF-A0A437D890-F1
#
_cell.length_a   1.000
_cell.length_b   1.000
_cell.length_c   1.000
_cell.angle_alpha   90.00
_cell.angle_beta   90.00
_cell.angle_gamma   90.00
#
_symmetry.space_group_name_H-M   'P 1'
#
loop_
_entity.id
_entity.type
_entity.pdbx_description
1 polymer ?
#
loop_
_entity_poly.entity_id
_entity_poly.type
_entity_poly.pdbx_seq_one_letter_code
_entity_poly.pdbx_strand_id
1 'polypeptide(L)'
;MADPPGGAGDPAKMNWSSPGEFSSLTTKELQQNLRLEKRRERPVQLLFEIPSSRIVHQSLSKHVVHEVVVMRSGSFDSRRVSVERRYSDFCQLHHKLQEEFREELEEVQLPRKLLTRNFTLDGMSERRLALQDYLSQLFALRCIRHSPLFAEFFTTPEQRQAHVLLRAGQFKASVELLQTILEIQEKLLLWQKPTLLVPTLSALVVCYRDLDQPEEAICTANRVLPTVRRYGLRVYRAALLELMVDLGYQLGRPVAQLQEELTVLRDSERGEATQRSLKEVVISNFI
;
A
#
# COMPACT_ATOMS: atom_id res chain seq x y z
N MET A 1 -15.71 31.73 -62.76
CA MET A 1 -15.87 32.58 -61.56
C MET A 1 -17.13 32.15 -60.85
N ALA A 2 -17.05 31.98 -59.52
CA ALA A 2 -18.09 31.60 -58.55
C ALA A 2 -18.27 30.09 -58.22
N ASP A 3 -17.78 29.72 -57.04
CA ASP A 3 -18.30 28.68 -56.12
C ASP A 3 -19.48 29.26 -55.27
N PRO A 4 -20.07 28.55 -54.28
CA PRO A 4 -20.90 27.32 -54.25
C PRO A 4 -22.29 27.63 -53.57
N PRO A 5 -23.15 26.69 -53.08
CA PRO A 5 -22.99 25.90 -51.82
C PRO A 5 -23.60 24.46 -51.94
N GLY A 6 -23.58 23.49 -51.02
CA GLY A 6 -23.23 23.36 -49.60
C GLY A 6 -24.20 22.35 -48.94
N GLY A 7 -23.68 21.38 -48.16
CA GLY A 7 -24.42 20.50 -47.21
C GLY A 7 -24.79 19.11 -47.77
N ALA A 8 -24.66 17.98 -47.05
CA ALA A 8 -24.34 17.70 -45.65
C ALA A 8 -23.81 16.24 -45.55
N GLY A 9 -22.81 15.99 -44.69
CA GLY A 9 -22.27 14.65 -44.45
C GLY A 9 -22.60 14.15 -43.05
N ASP A 10 -23.33 13.03 -42.98
CA ASP A 10 -23.70 12.31 -41.76
C ASP A 10 -22.47 11.68 -41.05
N PRO A 11 -22.36 11.78 -39.70
CA PRO A 11 -21.31 11.13 -38.93
C PRO A 11 -21.80 9.78 -38.39
N ALA A 12 -21.91 8.77 -39.25
CA ALA A 12 -22.19 7.41 -38.79
C ALA A 12 -21.65 6.37 -39.77
N LYS A 13 -20.40 5.94 -39.54
CA LYS A 13 -19.89 4.60 -39.88
C LYS A 13 -18.52 4.39 -39.23
N MET A 14 -18.58 3.99 -37.96
CA MET A 14 -17.47 3.37 -37.26
C MET A 14 -17.24 2.00 -37.92
N ASN A 15 -16.24 1.92 -38.78
CA ASN A 15 -15.91 0.69 -39.49
C ASN A 15 -15.22 -0.25 -38.49
N TRP A 16 -15.93 -1.29 -38.05
CA TRP A 16 -15.35 -2.40 -37.32
C TRP A 16 -14.47 -3.20 -38.29
N SER A 17 -13.16 -3.09 -38.15
CA SER A 17 -12.20 -3.86 -38.95
C SER A 17 -12.37 -5.36 -38.69
N SER A 18 -12.53 -6.12 -39.78
CA SER A 18 -12.72 -7.57 -39.81
C SER A 18 -11.50 -8.36 -39.30
N PRO A 19 -11.66 -9.65 -38.88
CA PRO A 19 -10.62 -10.43 -38.18
C PRO A 19 -9.47 -10.98 -39.06
N GLY A 20 -9.06 -10.27 -40.12
CA GLY A 20 -8.16 -10.81 -41.17
C GLY A 20 -6.88 -10.03 -41.47
N GLU A 21 -6.61 -8.88 -40.86
CA GLU A 21 -5.56 -7.93 -41.32
C GLU A 21 -4.22 -7.98 -40.55
N PHE A 22 -3.85 -9.11 -39.92
CA PHE A 22 -2.60 -9.17 -39.15
C PHE A 22 -1.41 -9.83 -39.87
N SER A 23 -1.53 -10.25 -41.13
CA SER A 23 -0.52 -11.11 -41.76
C SER A 23 0.55 -10.42 -42.63
N SER A 24 0.74 -9.10 -42.55
CA SER A 24 1.81 -8.43 -43.31
C SER A 24 2.32 -7.13 -42.68
N LEU A 25 2.77 -7.20 -41.42
CA LEU A 25 3.50 -6.09 -40.83
C LEU A 25 5.00 -6.27 -41.05
N THR A 26 5.67 -5.21 -41.53
CA THR A 26 7.13 -5.20 -41.61
C THR A 26 7.75 -5.26 -40.21
N THR A 27 8.99 -5.73 -40.08
CA THR A 27 9.69 -5.77 -38.77
C THR A 27 9.76 -4.39 -38.10
N LYS A 28 9.81 -3.32 -38.89
CA LYS A 28 9.80 -1.93 -38.41
C LYS A 28 8.42 -1.53 -37.86
N GLU A 29 7.34 -1.91 -38.54
CA GLU A 29 5.97 -1.69 -38.07
C GLU A 29 5.64 -2.53 -36.85
N LEU A 30 6.11 -3.78 -36.77
CA LEU A 30 6.01 -4.63 -35.58
C LEU A 30 6.75 -4.01 -34.39
N GLN A 31 7.97 -3.49 -34.60
CA GLN A 31 8.71 -2.80 -33.53
C GLN A 31 8.02 -1.50 -33.11
N GLN A 32 7.37 -0.79 -34.04
CA GLN A 32 6.65 0.44 -33.74
C GLN A 32 5.33 0.15 -33.03
N ASN A 33 4.58 -0.88 -33.44
CA ASN A 33 3.39 -1.37 -32.74
C ASN A 33 3.76 -1.90 -31.36
N LEU A 34 4.82 -2.69 -31.22
CA LEU A 34 5.31 -3.11 -29.92
C LEU A 34 5.74 -1.92 -29.06
N ARG A 35 6.35 -0.87 -29.63
CA ARG A 35 6.67 0.36 -28.88
C ARG A 35 5.41 1.15 -28.49
N LEU A 36 4.38 1.16 -29.33
CA LEU A 36 3.09 1.81 -29.05
C LEU A 36 2.28 1.01 -28.01
N GLU A 37 2.33 -0.32 -28.06
CA GLU A 37 1.77 -1.22 -27.06
C GLU A 37 2.55 -1.18 -25.75
N LYS A 38 3.88 -1.06 -25.79
CA LYS A 38 4.71 -0.81 -24.61
C LYS A 38 4.48 0.57 -24.01
N ARG A 39 4.17 1.58 -24.83
CA ARG A 39 3.68 2.89 -24.35
C ARG A 39 2.26 2.81 -23.79
N ARG A 40 1.49 1.80 -24.19
CA ARG A 40 0.22 1.38 -23.57
C ARG A 40 0.44 0.27 -22.52
N GLU A 41 1.66 0.05 -22.01
CA GLU A 41 1.88 -0.77 -20.82
C GLU A 41 0.97 -0.19 -19.76
N ARG A 42 -0.14 -0.89 -19.52
CA ARG A 42 -1.12 -0.51 -18.53
C ARG A 42 -0.30 -0.33 -17.25
N PRO A 43 -0.34 0.84 -16.60
CA PRO A 43 0.38 1.00 -15.34
C PRO A 43 -0.06 -0.17 -14.46
N VAL A 44 0.89 -0.94 -13.90
CA VAL A 44 0.62 -2.10 -13.03
C VAL A 44 -0.60 -1.80 -12.18
N GLN A 45 -1.74 -2.43 -12.52
CA GLN A 45 -3.00 -2.13 -11.87
C GLN A 45 -3.05 -2.97 -10.61
N LEU A 46 -3.37 -2.35 -9.47
CA LEU A 46 -3.66 -3.15 -8.28
C LEU A 46 -5.02 -3.80 -8.48
N LEU A 47 -5.08 -5.10 -8.18
CA LEU A 47 -6.28 -5.89 -8.20
C LEU A 47 -6.63 -6.26 -6.77
N PHE A 48 -7.86 -5.96 -6.40
CA PHE A 48 -8.44 -6.38 -5.13
C PHE A 48 -9.24 -7.64 -5.41
N GLU A 49 -9.01 -8.67 -4.61
CA GLU A 49 -9.76 -9.92 -4.70
C GLU A 49 -10.30 -10.25 -3.33
N ILE A 50 -11.56 -10.66 -3.27
CA ILE A 50 -12.12 -11.20 -2.04
C ILE A 50 -12.40 -12.68 -2.31
N PRO A 51 -11.44 -13.59 -2.06
CA PRO A 51 -11.58 -15.01 -2.36
C PRO A 51 -12.59 -15.69 -1.43
N SER A 52 -12.60 -15.29 -0.17
CA SER A 52 -13.33 -15.99 0.88
C SER A 52 -14.08 -15.02 1.78
N SER A 53 -15.17 -15.51 2.38
CA SER A 53 -15.90 -14.79 3.40
C SER A 53 -16.35 -15.80 4.43
N ARG A 54 -16.01 -15.55 5.70
CA ARG A 54 -16.25 -16.49 6.79
C ARG A 54 -17.12 -15.88 7.87
N ILE A 55 -17.95 -16.71 8.48
CA ILE A 55 -18.79 -16.31 9.60
C ILE A 55 -17.96 -16.49 10.87
N VAL A 56 -17.78 -15.40 11.62
CA VAL A 56 -17.08 -15.41 12.90
C VAL A 56 -18.10 -15.32 14.02
N HIS A 57 -18.02 -16.29 14.93
CA HIS A 57 -18.79 -16.30 16.17
C HIS A 57 -17.88 -15.76 17.28
N GLN A 58 -18.22 -14.58 17.78
CA GLN A 58 -17.71 -14.07 19.05
C GLN A 58 -18.75 -14.37 20.12
N SER A 59 -18.33 -14.45 21.39
CA SER A 59 -19.13 -14.93 22.52
C SER A 59 -20.52 -14.28 22.64
N LEU A 60 -20.72 -13.08 22.08
CA LEU A 60 -21.98 -12.34 22.08
C LEU A 60 -22.42 -11.82 20.68
N SER A 61 -21.69 -12.13 19.60
CA SER A 61 -22.03 -11.60 18.27
C SER A 61 -21.63 -12.53 17.11
N LYS A 62 -22.46 -12.53 16.07
CA LYS A 62 -22.20 -13.26 14.81
C LYS A 62 -22.06 -12.26 13.69
N HIS A 63 -20.92 -12.25 13.01
CA HIS A 63 -20.67 -11.34 11.89
C HIS A 63 -19.86 -12.03 10.79
N VAL A 64 -19.88 -11.43 9.59
CA VAL A 64 -19.13 -11.91 8.42
C VAL A 64 -17.84 -11.10 8.29
N VAL A 65 -16.74 -11.82 8.09
CA VAL A 65 -15.43 -11.26 7.78
C VAL A 65 -15.07 -11.64 6.35
N HIS A 66 -14.62 -10.66 5.58
CA HIS A 66 -14.14 -10.80 4.23
C HIS A 66 -12.61 -10.78 4.24
N GLU A 67 -12.00 -11.75 3.59
CA GLU A 67 -10.56 -11.74 3.34
C GLU A 67 -10.30 -10.93 2.08
N VAL A 68 -9.64 -9.77 2.19
CA VAL A 68 -9.34 -8.88 1.08
C VAL A 68 -7.89 -9.06 0.70
N VAL A 69 -7.65 -9.61 -0.49
CA VAL A 69 -6.33 -9.85 -1.06
C VAL A 69 -5.95 -8.65 -1.94
N VAL A 70 -4.71 -8.17 -1.79
CA VAL A 70 -4.15 -7.11 -2.63
C VAL A 70 -3.08 -7.69 -3.54
N MET A 71 -3.29 -7.61 -4.85
CA MET A 71 -2.38 -8.16 -5.86
C MET A 71 -1.95 -7.11 -6.89
N ARG A 72 -0.77 -7.32 -7.46
CA ARG A 72 -0.28 -6.53 -8.60
C ARG A 72 -0.63 -7.22 -9.92
N SER A 73 -1.41 -6.56 -10.76
CA SER A 73 -1.75 -7.03 -12.11
C SER A 73 -0.63 -6.71 -13.10
N GLY A 74 -0.28 -7.67 -13.96
CA GLY A 74 0.73 -7.48 -15.03
C GLY A 74 2.17 -7.81 -14.62
N SER A 75 2.41 -8.21 -13.38
CA SER A 75 3.69 -8.77 -12.90
C SER A 75 3.42 -10.08 -12.17
N PHE A 76 4.38 -11.02 -12.17
CA PHE A 76 4.30 -12.18 -11.29
C PHE A 76 4.34 -11.68 -9.84
N ASP A 77 3.19 -11.70 -9.17
CA ASP A 77 3.07 -11.30 -7.78
C ASP A 77 3.50 -12.47 -6.89
N SER A 78 4.78 -12.51 -6.54
CA SER A 78 5.38 -13.59 -5.78
C SER A 78 4.82 -13.71 -4.35
N ARG A 79 4.18 -12.66 -3.82
CA ARG A 79 3.73 -12.58 -2.44
C ARG A 79 2.28 -12.12 -2.35
N ARG A 80 1.37 -13.07 -2.27
CA ARG A 80 -0.05 -12.81 -2.05
C ARG A 80 -0.26 -12.40 -0.59
N VAL A 81 -0.79 -11.20 -0.37
CA VAL A 81 -1.11 -10.66 0.96
C VAL A 81 -2.60 -10.39 1.10
N SER A 82 -3.14 -10.68 2.27
CA SER A 82 -4.55 -10.46 2.58
C SER A 82 -4.76 -9.81 3.94
N VAL A 83 -5.89 -9.12 4.07
CA VAL A 83 -6.36 -8.51 5.33
C VAL A 83 -7.81 -8.89 5.56
N GLU A 84 -8.20 -8.94 6.83
CA GLU A 84 -9.56 -9.31 7.19
C GLU A 84 -10.41 -8.08 7.51
N ARG A 85 -11.51 -7.88 6.79
CA ARG A 85 -12.40 -6.73 6.96
C ARG A 85 -13.86 -7.14 7.04
N ARG A 86 -14.61 -6.50 7.93
CA ARG A 86 -16.07 -6.65 8.04
C ARG A 86 -16.73 -5.62 7.16
N TYR A 87 -17.97 -5.89 6.74
CA TYR A 87 -18.76 -4.91 5.98
C TYR A 87 -18.88 -3.55 6.69
N SER A 88 -18.93 -3.52 8.02
CA SER A 88 -18.92 -2.27 8.81
C SER A 88 -17.70 -1.40 8.54
N ASP A 89 -16.54 -2.00 8.30
CA ASP A 89 -15.29 -1.30 8.08
C ASP A 89 -15.32 -0.61 6.71
N PHE A 90 -15.92 -1.25 5.70
CA PHE A 90 -16.18 -0.64 4.39
C PHE A 90 -17.15 0.55 4.50
N CYS A 91 -18.20 0.45 5.33
CA CYS A 91 -19.08 1.59 5.59
C CYS A 91 -18.33 2.77 6.20
N GLN A 92 -17.47 2.51 7.19
CA GLN A 92 -16.68 3.55 7.85
C GLN A 92 -15.72 4.21 6.87
N LEU A 93 -15.04 3.42 6.03
CA LEU A 93 -14.18 3.95 4.96
C LEU A 93 -14.99 4.85 4.02
N HIS A 94 -16.13 4.36 3.52
CA HIS A 94 -16.96 5.11 2.58
C HIS A 94 -17.42 6.44 3.18
N HIS A 95 -17.85 6.43 4.44
CA HIS A 95 -18.29 7.64 5.12
C HIS A 95 -17.18 8.68 5.23
N LYS A 96 -15.98 8.28 5.68
CA LYS A 96 -14.81 9.19 5.75
C LYS A 96 -14.43 9.74 4.37
N LEU A 97 -14.47 8.89 3.33
CA LEU A 97 -14.17 9.34 1.97
C LEU A 97 -15.22 10.31 1.44
N GLN A 98 -16.50 10.15 1.78
CA GLN A 98 -17.56 11.10 1.42
C GLN A 98 -17.43 12.45 2.15
N GLU A 99 -16.87 12.46 3.35
CA GLU A 99 -16.58 13.71 4.08
C GLU A 99 -15.46 14.50 3.40
N GLU A 100 -14.44 13.84 2.85
CA GLU A 100 -13.29 14.49 2.22
C GLU A 100 -13.44 14.73 0.70
N PHE A 101 -14.08 13.82 -0.05
CA PHE A 101 -14.10 13.78 -1.52
C PHE A 101 -15.53 13.60 -2.06
N ARG A 102 -16.46 14.42 -1.57
CA ARG A 102 -17.89 14.28 -1.85
C ARG A 102 -18.21 14.23 -3.35
N GLU A 103 -17.65 15.15 -4.13
CA GLU A 103 -17.94 15.30 -5.56
C GLU A 103 -17.39 14.11 -6.36
N GLU A 104 -16.19 13.65 -6.04
CA GLU A 104 -15.54 12.54 -6.75
C GLU A 104 -16.14 11.17 -6.40
N LEU A 105 -16.84 11.04 -5.27
CA LEU A 105 -17.52 9.81 -4.85
C LEU A 105 -18.97 9.69 -5.35
N GLU A 106 -19.53 10.68 -6.05
CA GLU A 106 -20.95 10.64 -6.47
C GLU A 106 -21.29 9.40 -7.32
N GLU A 107 -20.35 8.98 -8.17
CA GLU A 107 -20.51 7.81 -9.06
C GLU A 107 -20.21 6.47 -8.37
N VAL A 108 -19.53 6.48 -7.21
CA VAL A 108 -19.09 5.26 -6.52
C VAL A 108 -20.13 4.83 -5.48
N GLN A 109 -20.77 3.70 -5.73
CA GLN A 109 -21.84 3.19 -4.88
C GLN A 109 -21.35 2.08 -3.94
N LEU A 110 -21.51 2.29 -2.63
CA LEU A 110 -21.26 1.23 -1.65
C LEU A 110 -22.37 0.17 -1.73
N PRO A 111 -22.05 -1.15 -1.74
CA PRO A 111 -23.06 -2.20 -1.73
C PRO A 111 -24.01 -2.06 -0.55
N ARG A 112 -25.32 -2.27 -0.76
CA ARG A 112 -26.33 -2.05 0.28
C ARG A 112 -26.20 -3.03 1.46
N LYS A 113 -26.56 -2.56 2.65
CA LYS A 113 -26.77 -3.42 3.83
C LYS A 113 -27.88 -4.41 3.51
N LEU A 114 -27.54 -5.70 3.44
CA LEU A 114 -28.55 -6.77 3.41
C LEU A 114 -29.00 -6.95 4.86
N LEU A 115 -30.30 -7.05 5.11
CA LEU A 115 -30.83 -7.25 6.47
C LEU A 115 -31.26 -8.71 6.69
N THR A 116 -31.74 -9.38 5.64
CA THR A 116 -32.38 -10.70 5.74
C THR A 116 -31.53 -11.85 5.17
N ARG A 117 -30.53 -11.57 4.32
CA ARG A 117 -29.76 -12.58 3.54
C ARG A 117 -28.27 -12.69 3.92
N ASN A 118 -27.85 -12.04 5.01
CA ASN A 118 -26.43 -11.85 5.36
C ASN A 118 -25.59 -13.11 5.56
N PHE A 119 -26.20 -14.23 5.94
CA PHE A 119 -25.50 -15.49 6.24
C PHE A 119 -25.76 -16.59 5.20
N THR A 120 -26.45 -16.26 4.11
CA THR A 120 -26.62 -17.21 3.00
C THR A 120 -25.40 -17.14 2.08
N LEU A 121 -25.00 -18.28 1.51
CA LEU A 121 -23.82 -18.37 0.66
C LEU A 121 -23.91 -17.47 -0.57
N ASP A 122 -25.10 -17.38 -1.17
CA ASP A 122 -25.36 -16.51 -2.30
C ASP A 122 -25.25 -15.03 -1.93
N GLY A 123 -25.87 -14.60 -0.82
CA GLY A 123 -25.79 -13.21 -0.38
C GLY A 123 -24.38 -12.79 0.02
N MET A 124 -23.60 -13.72 0.58
CA MET A 124 -22.18 -13.52 0.86
C MET A 124 -21.38 -13.41 -0.44
N SER A 125 -21.68 -14.21 -1.46
CA SER A 125 -21.00 -14.20 -2.75
C SER A 125 -21.33 -12.96 -3.59
N GLU A 126 -22.59 -12.57 -3.67
CA GLU A 126 -23.03 -11.32 -4.32
C GLU A 126 -22.36 -10.11 -3.67
N ARG A 127 -22.38 -10.04 -2.33
CA ARG A 127 -21.73 -8.96 -1.59
C ARG A 127 -20.22 -8.95 -1.80
N ARG A 128 -19.58 -10.11 -1.83
CA ARG A 128 -18.14 -10.26 -2.04
C ARG A 128 -17.70 -9.66 -3.38
N LEU A 129 -18.42 -9.99 -4.46
CA LEU A 129 -18.17 -9.41 -5.79
C LEU A 129 -18.44 -7.89 -5.79
N ALA A 130 -19.54 -7.45 -5.20
CA ALA A 130 -19.86 -6.03 -5.15
C ALA A 130 -18.84 -5.20 -4.34
N LEU A 131 -18.29 -5.76 -3.26
CA LEU A 131 -17.21 -5.12 -2.47
C LEU A 131 -15.89 -5.09 -3.25
N GLN A 132 -15.61 -6.13 -4.04
CA GLN A 132 -14.45 -6.17 -4.92
C GLN A 132 -14.53 -5.08 -6.01
N ASP A 133 -15.69 -4.94 -6.65
CA ASP A 133 -15.95 -3.89 -7.63
C ASP A 133 -15.85 -2.50 -6.99
N TYR A 134 -16.41 -2.33 -5.79
CA TYR A 134 -16.30 -1.10 -5.01
C TYR A 134 -14.84 -0.69 -4.75
N LEU A 135 -14.00 -1.61 -4.27
CA LEU A 135 -12.57 -1.31 -4.05
C LEU A 135 -11.84 -0.94 -5.36
N SER A 136 -12.21 -1.62 -6.45
CA SER A 136 -11.65 -1.35 -7.78
C SER A 136 -12.04 0.05 -8.28
N GLN A 137 -13.31 0.44 -8.10
CA GLN A 137 -13.80 1.79 -8.43
C GLN A 137 -13.11 2.87 -7.59
N LEU A 138 -12.99 2.66 -6.27
CA LEU A 138 -12.27 3.58 -5.39
C LEU A 138 -10.81 3.78 -5.82
N PHE A 139 -10.11 2.69 -6.16
CA PHE A 139 -8.71 2.78 -6.56
C PHE A 139 -8.49 3.41 -7.94
N ALA A 140 -9.51 3.35 -8.81
CA ALA A 140 -9.48 4.04 -10.09
C ALA A 140 -9.46 5.57 -9.94
N LEU A 141 -10.05 6.09 -8.85
CA LEU A 141 -10.05 7.51 -8.52
C LEU A 141 -8.69 7.96 -7.99
N ARG A 142 -8.05 8.90 -8.69
CA ARG A 142 -6.70 9.35 -8.37
C ARG A 142 -6.60 10.01 -6.99
N CYS A 143 -7.59 10.82 -6.61
CA CYS A 143 -7.66 11.49 -5.31
C CYS A 143 -7.66 10.46 -4.16
N ILE A 144 -8.55 9.47 -4.25
CA ILE A 144 -8.67 8.39 -3.25
C ILE A 144 -7.39 7.56 -3.18
N ARG A 145 -6.80 7.21 -4.33
CA ARG A 145 -5.54 6.45 -4.39
C ARG A 145 -4.37 7.15 -3.68
N HIS A 146 -4.36 8.48 -3.64
CA HIS A 146 -3.32 9.25 -2.93
C HIS A 146 -3.73 9.64 -1.51
N SER A 147 -5.01 9.43 -1.15
CA SER A 147 -5.50 9.70 0.20
C SER A 147 -4.93 8.66 1.18
N PRO A 148 -4.52 9.08 2.38
CA PRO A 148 -4.12 8.15 3.43
C PRO A 148 -5.29 7.26 3.88
N LEU A 149 -6.54 7.74 3.79
CA LEU A 149 -7.73 7.00 4.24
C LEU A 149 -7.87 5.63 3.56
N PHE A 150 -7.55 5.56 2.27
CA PHE A 150 -7.63 4.31 1.52
C PHE A 150 -6.54 3.33 1.97
N ALA A 151 -5.30 3.79 2.16
CA ALA A 151 -4.22 2.93 2.65
C ALA A 151 -4.45 2.48 4.09
N GLU A 152 -4.92 3.40 4.95
CA GLU A 152 -5.24 3.15 6.35
C GLU A 152 -6.28 2.06 6.52
N PHE A 153 -7.26 1.96 5.61
CA PHE A 153 -8.22 0.86 5.60
C PHE A 153 -7.53 -0.50 5.56
N PHE A 154 -6.43 -0.66 4.82
CA PHE A 154 -5.72 -1.94 4.73
C PHE A 154 -4.66 -2.13 5.82
N THR A 155 -4.13 -1.06 6.43
CA THR A 155 -2.97 -1.21 7.32
C THR A 155 -3.22 -0.86 8.78
N THR A 156 -4.18 0.02 9.09
CA THR A 156 -4.30 0.60 10.44
C THR A 156 -4.62 -0.43 11.53
N PRO A 157 -5.60 -1.33 11.35
CA PRO A 157 -5.89 -2.37 12.35
C PRO A 157 -4.68 -3.27 12.63
N GLU A 158 -4.01 -3.72 11.57
CA GLU A 158 -2.83 -4.56 11.65
C GLU A 158 -1.66 -3.82 12.30
N GLN A 159 -1.44 -2.55 11.93
CA GLN A 159 -0.39 -1.73 12.54
C GLN A 159 -0.63 -1.57 14.04
N ARG A 160 -1.86 -1.24 14.46
CA ARG A 160 -2.19 -1.14 15.90
C ARG A 160 -1.89 -2.44 16.62
N GLN A 161 -2.29 -3.58 16.05
CA GLN A 161 -2.01 -4.88 16.62
C GLN A 161 -0.51 -5.18 16.68
N ALA A 162 0.25 -4.86 15.63
CA ALA A 162 1.71 -5.03 15.61
C ALA A 162 2.38 -4.21 16.72
N HIS A 163 1.98 -2.95 16.88
CA HIS A 163 2.52 -2.09 17.93
C HIS A 163 2.13 -2.56 19.34
N VAL A 164 0.96 -3.18 19.53
CA VAL A 164 0.60 -3.84 20.80
C VAL A 164 1.52 -5.04 21.07
N LEU A 165 1.76 -5.89 20.07
CA LEU A 165 2.67 -7.05 20.18
C LEU A 165 4.11 -6.61 20.47
N LEU A 166 4.58 -5.56 19.79
CA LEU A 166 5.90 -4.95 20.02
C LEU A 166 6.04 -4.47 21.47
N ARG A 167 5.03 -3.76 22.00
CA ARG A 167 5.02 -3.30 23.40
C ARG A 167 4.97 -4.47 24.39
N ALA A 168 4.28 -5.54 24.04
CA ALA A 168 4.19 -6.78 24.83
C ALA A 168 5.47 -7.65 24.73
N GLY A 169 6.48 -7.24 23.95
CA GLY A 169 7.71 -8.01 23.74
C GLY A 169 7.55 -9.23 22.83
N GLN A 170 6.40 -9.39 22.17
CA GLN A 170 6.13 -10.48 21.23
C GLN A 170 6.67 -10.13 19.83
N PHE A 171 8.00 -9.95 19.73
CA PHE A 171 8.64 -9.43 18.54
C PHE A 171 8.44 -10.32 17.31
N LYS A 172 8.47 -11.65 17.45
CA LYS A 172 8.26 -12.58 16.33
C LYS A 172 6.89 -12.41 15.66
N ALA A 173 5.82 -12.43 16.46
CA ALA A 173 4.46 -12.20 15.97
C ALA A 173 4.30 -10.78 15.40
N SER A 174 4.96 -9.79 16.00
CA SER A 174 4.98 -8.42 15.46
C SER A 174 5.66 -8.35 14.10
N VAL A 175 6.77 -9.07 13.88
CA VAL A 175 7.49 -9.08 12.58
C VAL A 175 6.61 -9.64 11.48
N GLU A 176 5.96 -10.78 11.71
CA GLU A 176 5.06 -11.41 10.73
C GLU A 176 3.96 -10.45 10.27
N LEU A 177 3.35 -9.73 11.21
CA LEU A 177 2.32 -8.75 10.91
C LEU A 177 2.88 -7.51 10.20
N LEU A 178 4.02 -6.98 10.65
CA LEU A 178 4.71 -5.83 10.03
C LEU A 178 5.20 -6.13 8.61
N GLN A 179 5.63 -7.35 8.31
CA GLN A 179 5.99 -7.78 6.96
C GLN A 179 4.76 -7.77 6.05
N THR A 180 3.63 -8.26 6.53
CA THR A 180 2.37 -8.23 5.78
C THR A 180 1.93 -6.79 5.50
N ILE A 181 2.01 -5.92 6.51
CA ILE A 181 1.74 -4.48 6.36
C ILE A 181 2.68 -3.85 5.33
N LEU A 182 3.99 -4.12 5.42
CA LEU A 182 4.98 -3.58 4.50
C LEU A 182 4.68 -3.98 3.06
N GLU A 183 4.34 -5.25 2.82
CA GLU A 183 4.00 -5.74 1.49
C GLU A 183 2.74 -5.06 0.93
N ILE A 184 1.71 -4.86 1.76
CA ILE A 184 0.51 -4.10 1.39
C ILE A 184 0.88 -2.65 1.06
N GLN A 185 1.66 -2.00 1.91
CA GLN A 185 2.08 -0.62 1.71
C GLN A 185 2.92 -0.46 0.44
N GLU A 186 3.86 -1.36 0.17
CA GLU A 186 4.65 -1.36 -1.05
C GLU A 186 3.77 -1.55 -2.29
N LYS A 187 2.66 -2.30 -2.21
CA LYS A 187 1.70 -2.44 -3.30
C LYS A 187 0.87 -1.17 -3.49
N LEU A 188 0.28 -0.64 -2.42
CA LEU A 188 -0.65 0.50 -2.46
C LEU A 188 0.04 1.85 -2.70
N LEU A 189 1.22 2.07 -2.10
CA LEU A 189 1.86 3.38 -1.97
C LEU A 189 2.92 3.65 -3.05
N LEU A 190 2.99 2.84 -4.11
CA LEU A 190 3.98 3.00 -5.21
C LEU A 190 4.06 4.43 -5.76
N TRP A 191 2.92 5.11 -5.82
CA TRP A 191 2.77 6.45 -6.38
C TRP A 191 2.81 7.55 -5.33
N GLN A 192 2.97 7.17 -4.05
CA GLN A 192 2.98 8.11 -2.93
C GLN A 192 4.41 8.36 -2.43
N LYS A 193 4.53 9.15 -1.35
CA LYS A 193 5.81 9.53 -0.78
C LYS A 193 6.47 8.31 -0.11
N PRO A 194 7.76 8.00 -0.43
CA PRO A 194 8.50 6.92 0.23
C PRO A 194 8.59 7.03 1.75
N THR A 195 8.40 8.24 2.30
CA THR A 195 8.38 8.51 3.74
C THR A 195 7.31 7.72 4.50
N LEU A 196 6.25 7.27 3.82
CA LEU A 196 5.15 6.51 4.43
C LEU A 196 5.56 5.09 4.86
N LEU A 197 6.63 4.54 4.29
CA LEU A 197 7.16 3.22 4.66
C LEU A 197 8.09 3.28 5.89
N VAL A 198 8.58 4.48 6.23
CA VAL A 198 9.59 4.66 7.28
C VAL A 198 9.12 4.13 8.63
N PRO A 199 7.90 4.42 9.12
CA PRO A 199 7.45 3.91 10.42
C PRO A 199 7.42 2.38 10.49
N THR A 200 6.87 1.71 9.47
CA THR A 200 6.78 0.24 9.42
C THR A 200 8.16 -0.41 9.35
N LEU A 201 9.05 0.10 8.49
CA LEU A 201 10.41 -0.42 8.38
C LEU A 201 11.24 -0.16 9.65
N SER A 202 11.09 1.01 10.28
CA SER A 202 11.73 1.30 11.56
C SER A 202 11.24 0.37 12.68
N ALA A 203 9.95 0.04 12.70
CA ALA A 203 9.41 -0.96 13.63
C ALA A 203 10.01 -2.35 13.38
N LEU A 204 10.16 -2.77 12.11
CA LEU A 204 10.83 -4.03 11.76
C LEU A 204 12.29 -4.05 12.24
N VAL A 205 13.05 -2.97 12.03
CA VAL A 205 14.44 -2.87 12.51
C VAL A 205 14.53 -3.09 14.02
N VAL A 206 13.63 -2.46 14.79
CA VAL A 206 13.56 -2.64 16.26
C VAL A 206 13.25 -4.08 16.62
N CYS A 207 12.26 -4.70 15.97
CA CYS A 207 11.91 -6.09 16.24
C CYS A 207 13.04 -7.07 15.89
N TYR A 208 13.74 -6.88 14.77
CA TYR A 208 14.86 -7.74 14.38
C TYR A 208 16.05 -7.62 15.32
N ARG A 209 16.35 -6.39 15.78
CA ARG A 209 17.36 -6.19 16.82
C ARG A 209 16.98 -6.93 18.10
N ASP A 210 15.73 -6.81 18.56
CA ASP A 210 15.27 -7.42 19.80
C ASP A 210 15.09 -8.96 19.69
N LEU A 211 15.05 -9.50 18.46
CA LEU A 211 15.10 -10.94 18.18
C LEU A 211 16.52 -11.50 18.00
N ASP A 212 17.55 -10.66 18.21
CA ASP A 212 18.96 -11.02 17.98
C ASP A 212 19.25 -11.47 16.54
N GLN A 213 18.60 -10.82 15.56
CA GLN A 213 18.82 -11.02 14.13
C GLN A 213 19.49 -9.78 13.50
N PRO A 214 20.78 -9.51 13.80
CA PRO A 214 21.44 -8.26 13.42
C PRO A 214 21.60 -8.08 11.89
N GLU A 215 21.73 -9.17 11.13
CA GLU A 215 21.83 -9.11 9.66
C GLU A 215 20.52 -8.65 9.00
N GLU A 216 19.37 -9.12 9.49
CA GLU A 216 18.07 -8.67 8.98
C GLU A 216 17.78 -7.22 9.40
N ALA A 217 18.18 -6.86 10.63
CA ALA A 217 18.04 -5.51 11.14
C ALA A 217 18.87 -4.50 10.32
N ILE A 218 20.15 -4.79 10.03
CA ILE A 218 21.01 -3.89 9.25
C ILE A 218 20.55 -3.81 7.78
N CYS A 219 20.11 -4.93 7.19
CA CYS A 219 19.56 -4.94 5.84
C CYS A 219 18.32 -4.05 5.75
N THR A 220 17.39 -4.18 6.70
CA THR A 220 16.18 -3.35 6.75
C THR A 220 16.51 -1.89 7.02
N ALA A 221 17.47 -1.59 7.91
CA ALA A 221 17.90 -0.23 8.21
C ALA A 221 18.52 0.46 6.98
N ASN A 222 19.32 -0.26 6.19
CA ASN A 222 19.88 0.24 4.93
C ASN A 222 18.81 0.58 3.88
N ARG A 223 17.63 -0.07 3.91
CA ARG A 223 16.48 0.29 3.05
C ARG A 223 15.84 1.60 3.46
N VAL A 224 15.84 1.93 4.76
CA VAL A 224 15.18 3.12 5.33
C VAL A 224 16.05 4.36 5.24
N LEU A 225 17.35 4.21 5.52
CA LEU A 225 18.29 5.31 5.70
C LEU A 225 18.32 6.31 4.52
N PRO A 226 18.30 5.90 3.23
CA PRO A 226 18.27 6.84 2.11
C PRO A 226 17.03 7.74 2.12
N THR A 227 15.87 7.17 2.45
CA THR A 227 14.60 7.92 2.53
C THR A 227 14.65 8.93 3.67
N VAL A 228 15.11 8.50 4.84
CA VAL A 228 15.23 9.36 6.02
C VAL A 228 16.22 10.50 5.80
N ARG A 229 17.35 10.24 5.12
CA ARG A 229 18.32 11.26 4.72
C ARG A 229 17.74 12.24 3.70
N ARG A 230 17.08 11.74 2.65
CA ARG A 230 16.54 12.56 1.55
C ARG A 230 15.44 13.51 1.99
N TYR A 231 14.54 13.05 2.87
CA TYR A 231 13.38 13.83 3.31
C TYR A 231 13.59 14.50 4.68
N GLY A 232 14.77 14.38 5.28
CA GLY A 232 15.11 15.08 6.52
C GLY A 232 14.28 14.66 7.73
N LEU A 233 13.94 13.37 7.85
CA LEU A 233 13.16 12.84 8.99
C LEU A 233 14.06 12.71 10.23
N ARG A 234 14.38 13.83 10.87
CA ARG A 234 15.44 13.94 11.88
C ARG A 234 15.30 12.97 13.05
N VAL A 235 14.08 12.86 13.60
CA VAL A 235 13.78 11.95 14.73
C VAL A 235 14.12 10.50 14.41
N TYR A 236 13.77 10.04 13.19
CA TYR A 236 14.14 8.70 12.73
C TYR A 236 15.61 8.61 12.36
N ARG A 237 16.22 9.68 11.83
CA ARG A 237 17.61 9.69 11.38
C ARG A 237 18.59 9.45 12.52
N ALA A 238 18.50 10.23 13.60
CA ALA A 238 19.40 10.10 14.74
C ALA A 238 19.28 8.70 15.37
N ALA A 239 18.05 8.28 15.69
CA ALA A 239 17.78 7.00 16.33
C ALA A 239 18.16 5.79 15.45
N LEU A 240 18.01 5.90 14.12
CA LEU A 240 18.41 4.84 13.19
C LEU A 240 19.94 4.76 13.06
N LEU A 241 20.63 5.90 12.95
CA LEU A 241 22.10 5.92 12.86
C LEU A 241 22.75 5.33 14.11
N GLU A 242 22.24 5.65 15.30
CA GLU A 242 22.71 5.06 16.57
C GLU A 242 22.59 3.53 16.56
N LEU A 243 21.40 3.02 16.25
CA LEU A 243 21.16 1.58 16.20
C LEU A 243 22.04 0.91 15.13
N MET A 244 22.25 1.55 13.97
CA MET A 244 23.11 1.01 12.92
C MET A 244 24.59 0.99 13.30
N VAL A 245 25.07 1.94 14.11
CA VAL A 245 26.43 1.92 14.67
C VAL A 245 26.59 0.74 15.62
N ASP A 246 25.62 0.51 16.52
CA ASP A 246 25.64 -0.62 17.44
C ASP A 246 25.64 -1.96 16.69
N LEU A 247 24.75 -2.13 15.71
CA LEU A 247 24.71 -3.32 14.85
C LEU A 247 26.00 -3.47 14.03
N GLY A 248 26.58 -2.37 13.57
CA GLY A 248 27.84 -2.38 12.83
C GLY A 248 29.00 -2.89 13.67
N TYR A 249 29.07 -2.51 14.94
CA TYR A 249 30.05 -3.07 15.88
C TYR A 249 29.83 -4.56 16.13
N GLN A 250 28.58 -4.98 16.33
CA GLN A 250 28.24 -6.41 16.52
C GLN A 250 28.62 -7.27 15.31
N LEU A 251 28.45 -6.74 14.10
CA LEU A 251 28.75 -7.44 12.84
C LEU A 251 30.18 -7.22 12.32
N GLY A 252 31.01 -6.41 13.00
CA GLY A 252 32.36 -6.06 12.53
C GLY A 252 32.39 -5.25 11.23
N ARG A 253 31.34 -4.47 10.95
CA ARG A 253 31.21 -3.64 9.74
C ARG A 253 31.75 -2.22 9.97
N PRO A 254 32.22 -1.50 8.92
CA PRO A 254 32.73 -0.15 9.09
C PRO A 254 31.62 0.84 9.49
N VAL A 255 31.79 1.51 10.63
CA VAL A 255 30.81 2.46 11.20
C VAL A 255 31.24 3.92 11.16
N ALA A 256 32.48 4.22 10.73
CA ALA A 256 33.06 5.57 10.81
C ALA A 256 32.19 6.67 10.17
N GLN A 257 31.65 6.41 8.97
CA GLN A 257 30.77 7.35 8.28
C GLN A 257 29.44 7.59 9.01
N LEU A 258 28.87 6.54 9.62
CA LEU A 258 27.62 6.64 10.38
C LEU A 258 27.85 7.44 11.66
N GLN A 259 29.01 7.26 12.30
CA GLN A 259 29.40 7.99 13.50
C GLN A 259 29.65 9.47 13.22
N GLU A 260 30.37 9.80 12.15
CA GLU A 260 30.61 11.18 11.74
C GLU A 260 29.28 11.91 11.45
N GLU A 261 28.36 11.24 10.73
CA GLU A 261 27.03 11.81 10.47
C GLU A 261 26.25 12.02 11.77
N LEU A 262 26.33 11.07 12.69
CA LEU A 262 25.67 11.17 13.99
C LEU A 262 26.25 12.29 14.86
N THR A 263 27.58 12.49 14.87
CA THR A 263 28.20 13.61 15.60
C THR A 263 27.77 14.95 15.05
N VAL A 264 27.75 15.11 13.72
CA VAL A 264 27.28 16.34 13.07
C VAL A 264 25.82 16.64 13.42
N LEU A 265 24.95 15.62 13.45
CA LEU A 265 23.56 15.79 13.86
C LEU A 265 23.44 16.20 15.33
N ARG A 266 24.20 15.57 16.23
CA ARG A 266 24.21 15.89 17.67
C ARG A 266 24.67 17.33 17.93
N ASP A 267 25.74 17.75 17.27
CA ASP A 267 26.30 19.10 17.40
C ASP A 267 25.32 20.16 16.90
N SER A 268 24.55 19.84 15.85
CA SER A 268 23.54 20.75 15.30
C SER A 268 22.31 20.95 16.20
N GLU A 269 22.02 20.03 17.13
CA GLU A 269 20.77 19.99 17.90
C GLU A 269 20.97 20.15 19.41
N ARG A 270 22.15 20.62 19.86
CA ARG A 270 22.48 20.81 21.29
C ARG A 270 22.18 19.55 22.16
N GLY A 271 22.14 18.35 21.55
CA GLY A 271 21.86 17.09 22.22
C GLY A 271 20.38 16.70 22.43
N GLU A 272 19.40 17.41 21.86
CA GLU A 272 17.97 17.12 22.11
C GLU A 272 17.42 15.91 21.33
N ALA A 273 17.84 15.70 20.07
CA ALA A 273 17.29 14.61 19.24
C ALA A 273 17.83 13.21 19.58
N THR A 274 18.81 13.15 20.48
CA THR A 274 19.60 11.96 20.82
C THR A 274 19.00 11.16 21.98
N GLN A 275 18.01 11.69 22.68
CA GLN A 275 17.58 11.07 23.93
C GLN A 275 16.65 9.87 23.72
N ARG A 276 16.08 9.68 22.52
CA ARG A 276 15.07 8.65 22.28
C ARG A 276 15.64 7.53 21.42
N SER A 277 15.68 6.33 21.99
CA SER A 277 16.02 5.13 21.22
C SER A 277 15.06 4.92 20.05
N LEU A 278 15.47 4.22 18.99
CA LEU A 278 14.57 3.93 17.85
C LEU A 278 13.28 3.23 18.31
N LYS A 279 13.38 2.41 19.36
CA LYS A 279 12.23 1.76 19.99
C LYS A 279 11.26 2.77 20.60
N GLU A 280 11.74 3.79 21.31
CA GLU A 280 10.89 4.87 21.84
C GLU A 280 10.26 5.72 20.74
N VAL A 281 11.00 6.00 19.66
CA VAL A 281 10.46 6.71 18.48
C VAL A 281 9.33 5.90 17.85
N VAL A 282 9.51 4.60 17.65
CA VAL A 282 8.47 3.71 17.09
C VAL A 282 7.26 3.61 18.01
N ILE A 283 7.47 3.56 19.33
CA ILE A 283 6.38 3.45 20.32
C ILE A 283 5.59 4.75 20.44
N SER A 284 6.25 5.91 20.38
CA SER A 284 5.63 7.23 20.55
C SER A 284 4.83 7.68 19.32
N ASN A 285 5.20 7.26 18.12
CA ASN A 285 4.49 7.61 16.89
C ASN A 285 3.18 6.82 16.66
N PHE A 286 2.85 5.86 17.51
CA PHE A 286 1.69 4.97 17.34
C PHE A 286 0.79 4.90 18.59
N ILE A 287 0.54 6.06 19.19
CA ILE A 287 -0.40 6.28 20.31
C ILE A 287 -1.72 6.83 19.76
#